data_AF-A0A9W8N6B9-F1
#
_entry.id   AF-A0A9W8N6B9-F1
#
_cell.length_a   1.000
_cell.length_b   1.000
_cell.length_c   1.000
_cell.angle_alpha   90.00
_cell.angle_beta   90.00
_cell.angle_gamma   90.00
#
_symmetry.space_group_name_H-M   'P 1'
#
loop_
_entity.id
_entity.type
_entity.pdbx_description
1 polymer ?
#
loop_
_entity_poly.entity_id
_entity_poly.type
_entity_poly.pdbx_seq_one_letter_code
_entity_poly.pdbx_strand_id
1 'polypeptide(L)'
;MAATFLIPRGREHESLIHGDVKSENLFTTHSGTEVAFYDFQYVGLGYGVCDLAKLFTCSVPLDMLTEDDQSAELPMGAGERSLLERYRANMLAGTDKTYDWDTFVRHWETALVDWLRFQASWGFWGNTEWLEARVRSILKDDDWRTWLYEQQTLIDQETGSLPPN
;
A
#
# COMPACT_ATOMS: atom_id res chain seq x y z
N MET A 1 6.06 -4.11 -13.61
CA MET A 1 5.87 -2.67 -13.36
C MET A 1 5.53 -2.40 -11.90
N ALA A 2 4.33 -2.68 -11.38
CA ALA A 2 4.01 -2.38 -9.96
C ALA A 2 4.96 -3.09 -8.96
N ALA A 3 5.10 -4.41 -9.07
CA ALA A 3 6.04 -5.19 -8.26
C ALA A 3 7.49 -4.67 -8.40
N THR A 4 7.92 -4.40 -9.63
CA THR A 4 9.25 -3.88 -9.96
C THR A 4 9.50 -2.52 -9.31
N PHE A 5 8.51 -1.63 -9.36
CA PHE A 5 8.58 -0.32 -8.72
C PHE A 5 8.74 -0.45 -7.21
N LEU A 6 8.14 -1.45 -6.57
CA LEU A 6 8.21 -1.63 -5.12
C LEU A 6 9.47 -2.38 -4.64
N ILE A 7 10.35 -2.83 -5.54
CA ILE A 7 11.64 -3.44 -5.16
C ILE A 7 12.44 -2.41 -4.34
N PRO A 8 12.84 -2.74 -3.10
CA PRO A 8 13.55 -1.82 -2.22
C PRO A 8 14.92 -1.45 -2.78
N ARG A 9 15.25 -0.16 -2.81
CA ARG A 9 16.49 0.35 -3.41
C ARG A 9 17.17 1.46 -2.62
N GLY A 10 16.66 1.82 -1.44
CA GLY A 10 17.16 2.94 -0.63
C GLY A 10 16.62 4.29 -1.10
N ARG A 11 15.42 4.31 -1.69
CA ARG A 11 14.80 5.52 -2.24
C ARG A 11 14.23 6.42 -1.15
N GLU A 12 13.93 7.65 -1.54
CA GLU A 12 13.17 8.56 -0.69
C GLU A 12 11.85 7.92 -0.25
N HIS A 13 11.46 8.17 1.01
CA HIS A 13 10.28 7.61 1.67
C HIS A 13 10.27 6.09 1.93
N GLU A 14 11.27 5.33 1.49
CA GLU A 14 11.46 3.96 1.97
C GLU A 14 11.89 3.98 3.45
N SER A 15 11.37 3.04 4.22
CA SER A 15 11.63 2.87 5.64
C SER A 15 11.79 1.39 5.97
N LEU A 16 12.16 1.09 7.21
CA LEU A 16 11.96 -0.26 7.72
C LEU A 16 10.46 -0.52 7.80
N ILE A 17 10.01 -1.62 7.21
CA ILE A 17 8.63 -2.11 7.25
C ILE A 17 8.60 -3.44 7.99
N HIS A 18 7.48 -3.76 8.63
CA HIS A 18 7.27 -5.06 9.29
C HIS A 18 7.20 -6.20 8.28
N GLY A 19 6.61 -5.95 7.10
CA GLY A 19 6.55 -6.90 6.00
C GLY A 19 5.42 -7.93 6.09
N ASP A 20 4.73 -8.02 7.22
CA ASP A 20 3.62 -8.95 7.45
C ASP A 20 2.63 -8.42 8.51
N VAL A 21 2.20 -7.17 8.35
CA VAL A 21 1.25 -6.54 9.27
C VAL A 21 -0.16 -7.12 9.07
N LYS A 22 -0.68 -7.74 10.12
CA LYS A 22 -2.04 -8.26 10.24
C LYS A 22 -2.40 -8.50 11.70
N SER A 23 -3.68 -8.57 12.04
CA SER A 23 -4.20 -8.78 13.39
C SER A 23 -3.54 -9.94 14.11
N GLU A 24 -3.23 -11.02 13.40
CA GLU A 24 -2.55 -12.22 13.92
C GLU A 24 -1.11 -11.97 14.39
N ASN A 25 -0.53 -10.83 14.04
CA ASN A 25 0.82 -10.38 14.39
C ASN A 25 0.79 -9.14 15.31
N LEU A 26 -0.37 -8.86 15.93
CA LEU A 26 -0.59 -7.73 16.83
C LEU A 26 -1.18 -8.20 18.16
N PHE A 27 -0.58 -7.75 19.27
CA PHE A 27 -1.24 -7.76 20.57
C PHE A 27 -1.85 -6.40 20.84
N THR A 28 -3.04 -6.39 21.44
CA THR A 28 -3.68 -5.18 21.94
C THR A 28 -3.95 -5.32 23.43
N THR A 29 -3.96 -4.19 24.14
CA THR A 29 -4.54 -4.15 25.49
C THR A 29 -6.04 -4.43 25.43
N HIS A 30 -6.62 -4.90 26.54
CA HIS A 30 -8.09 -5.10 26.61
C HIS A 30 -8.90 -3.85 26.28
N SER A 31 -8.36 -2.67 26.53
CA SER A 31 -8.95 -1.37 26.18
C SER A 31 -8.76 -0.98 24.71
N GLY A 32 -7.88 -1.66 23.97
CA GLY A 32 -7.52 -1.32 22.59
C GLY A 32 -6.70 -0.03 22.45
N THR A 33 -6.16 0.51 23.55
CA THR A 33 -5.45 1.80 23.55
C THR A 33 -3.98 1.70 23.20
N GLU A 34 -3.42 0.49 23.30
CA GLU A 34 -2.01 0.21 23.01
C GLU A 34 -1.93 -1.04 22.15
N VAL A 35 -0.96 -1.05 21.24
CA VAL A 35 -0.70 -2.15 20.31
C VAL A 35 0.79 -2.48 20.30
N ALA A 36 1.11 -3.77 20.32
CA ALA A 36 2.47 -4.27 20.15
C ALA A 36 2.51 -5.22 18.95
N PHE A 37 3.45 -4.96 18.04
CA PHE A 37 3.68 -5.79 16.86
C PHE A 37 4.64 -6.91 17.23
N TYR A 38 4.46 -8.10 16.64
CA TYR A 38 5.36 -9.23 16.78
C TYR A 38 5.46 -10.02 15.48
N ASP A 39 6.35 -11.02 15.44
CA ASP A 39 6.66 -11.79 14.23
C ASP A 39 7.28 -10.95 13.09
N PHE A 40 8.45 -10.39 13.37
CA PHE A 40 9.24 -9.59 12.43
C PHE A 40 10.05 -10.41 11.43
N GLN A 41 9.65 -11.66 11.12
CA GLN A 41 10.41 -12.54 10.23
C GLN A 41 10.55 -12.00 8.79
N TYR A 42 9.65 -11.08 8.38
CA TYR A 42 9.63 -10.44 7.07
C TYR A 42 10.05 -8.97 7.09
N VAL A 43 10.69 -8.52 8.18
CA VAL A 43 11.16 -7.14 8.30
C VAL A 43 12.14 -6.82 7.16
N GLY A 44 11.99 -5.64 6.56
CA GLY A 44 12.80 -5.25 5.42
C GLY A 44 12.68 -3.78 5.08
N LEU A 45 13.47 -3.33 4.12
CA LEU A 45 13.33 -2.00 3.54
C LEU A 45 12.11 -2.00 2.59
N GLY A 46 11.33 -0.93 2.58
CA GLY A 46 10.23 -0.76 1.63
C GLY A 46 9.41 0.50 1.91
N TYR A 47 8.38 0.76 1.11
CA TYR A 47 7.44 1.83 1.43
C TYR A 47 6.46 1.36 2.52
N GLY A 48 6.24 2.19 3.55
CA GLY A 48 5.29 1.86 4.63
C GLY A 48 3.87 1.58 4.15
N VAL A 49 3.46 2.12 3.00
CA VAL A 49 2.17 1.81 2.36
C VAL A 49 2.01 0.34 1.97
N CYS A 50 3.11 -0.42 1.81
CA CYS A 50 3.06 -1.87 1.59
C CYS A 50 2.53 -2.61 2.83
N ASP A 51 2.88 -2.16 4.03
CA ASP A 51 2.30 -2.68 5.27
C ASP A 51 0.85 -2.22 5.43
N LEU A 52 0.53 -0.98 5.04
CA LEU A 52 -0.86 -0.50 5.05
C LEU A 52 -1.76 -1.33 4.12
N ALA A 53 -1.28 -1.76 2.96
CA ALA A 53 -2.09 -2.54 2.01
C ALA A 53 -2.50 -3.88 2.64
N LYS A 54 -1.57 -4.51 3.36
CA LYS A 54 -1.82 -5.73 4.14
C LYS A 54 -2.77 -5.45 5.31
N LEU A 55 -2.49 -4.42 6.11
CA LEU A 55 -3.29 -4.06 7.29
C LEU A 55 -4.74 -3.73 6.90
N PHE A 56 -4.95 -2.92 5.86
CA PHE A 56 -6.29 -2.53 5.41
C PHE A 56 -7.07 -3.72 4.86
N THR A 57 -6.38 -4.62 4.16
CA THR A 57 -7.03 -5.83 3.65
C THR A 57 -7.32 -6.81 4.78
N CYS A 58 -6.39 -7.05 5.70
CA CYS A 58 -6.48 -8.18 6.63
C CYS A 58 -7.08 -7.83 8.00
N SER A 59 -7.18 -6.55 8.36
CA SER A 59 -7.35 -6.17 9.77
C SER A 59 -8.21 -4.94 10.01
N VAL A 60 -8.28 -4.01 9.05
CA VAL A 60 -9.19 -2.86 9.16
C VAL A 60 -10.61 -3.32 8.80
N PRO A 61 -11.61 -3.07 9.66
CA PRO A 61 -13.01 -3.32 9.33
C PRO A 61 -13.44 -2.61 8.04
N LEU A 62 -14.22 -3.28 7.20
CA LEU A 62 -14.61 -2.78 5.88
C LEU A 62 -15.37 -1.44 5.95
N ASP A 63 -16.22 -1.26 6.96
CA ASP A 63 -17.00 -0.04 7.23
C ASP A 63 -16.12 1.18 7.56
N MET A 64 -14.86 0.97 7.95
CA MET A 64 -13.88 2.04 8.12
C MET A 64 -13.20 2.44 6.80
N LEU A 65 -13.30 1.62 5.74
CA LEU A 65 -12.66 1.85 4.45
C LEU A 65 -13.63 2.48 3.44
N THR A 66 -14.87 1.97 3.39
CA THR A 66 -15.88 2.37 2.40
C THR A 66 -17.30 2.24 2.96
N GLU A 67 -18.18 3.11 2.47
CA GLU A 67 -19.64 2.98 2.67
C GLU A 67 -20.31 2.19 1.54
N ASP A 68 -19.60 1.96 0.43
CA ASP A 68 -20.05 1.19 -0.73
C ASP A 68 -19.22 -0.11 -0.82
N ASP A 69 -19.88 -1.23 -0.52
CA ASP A 69 -19.32 -2.58 -0.54
C ASP A 69 -19.77 -3.41 -1.76
N GLN A 70 -20.58 -2.85 -2.65
CA GLN A 70 -21.22 -3.60 -3.74
C GLN A 70 -20.75 -3.20 -5.13
N SER A 71 -20.08 -2.07 -5.27
CA SER A 71 -19.56 -1.64 -6.56
C SER A 71 -18.43 -2.53 -7.07
N ALA A 72 -18.53 -2.96 -8.33
CA ALA A 72 -17.46 -3.71 -9.00
C ALA A 72 -16.17 -2.88 -9.11
N GLU A 73 -16.27 -1.56 -9.12
CA GLU A 73 -15.17 -0.62 -9.17
C GLU A 73 -15.38 0.45 -8.11
N LEU A 74 -14.37 0.63 -7.27
CA LEU A 74 -14.47 1.54 -6.13
C LEU A 74 -13.34 2.56 -6.22
N PRO A 75 -13.62 3.88 -6.34
CA PRO A 75 -12.59 4.90 -6.16
C PRO A 75 -12.17 4.98 -4.69
N MET A 76 -11.12 5.75 -4.36
CA MET A 76 -10.73 5.94 -2.97
C MET A 76 -11.85 6.60 -2.16
N GLY A 77 -12.34 5.88 -1.15
CA GLY A 77 -13.39 6.35 -0.25
C GLY A 77 -12.89 7.34 0.81
N ALA A 78 -13.82 8.01 1.50
CA ALA A 78 -13.49 8.94 2.58
C ALA A 78 -12.80 8.26 3.77
N GLY A 79 -13.21 7.03 4.11
CA GLY A 79 -12.61 6.22 5.17
C GLY A 79 -11.17 5.83 4.89
N GLU A 80 -10.93 5.21 3.73
CA GLU A 80 -9.59 4.93 3.18
C GLU A 80 -8.71 6.18 3.22
N ARG A 81 -9.19 7.30 2.65
CA ARG A 81 -8.46 8.57 2.61
C ARG A 81 -8.09 9.08 4.01
N SER A 82 -9.03 9.08 4.96
CA SER A 82 -8.80 9.57 6.32
C SER A 82 -7.74 8.76 7.06
N LEU A 83 -7.71 7.43 6.88
CA LEU A 83 -6.70 6.57 7.48
C LEU A 83 -5.31 6.84 6.88
N LEU A 84 -5.23 7.01 5.56
CA LEU A 84 -4.00 7.35 4.84
C LEU A 84 -3.45 8.73 5.23
N GLU A 85 -4.30 9.76 5.30
CA GLU A 85 -3.90 11.10 5.75
C GLU A 85 -3.35 11.07 7.18
N ARG A 86 -3.99 10.31 8.07
CA ARG A 86 -3.53 10.12 9.46
C ARG A 86 -2.17 9.43 9.53
N TYR A 87 -1.98 8.34 8.78
CA TYR A 87 -0.69 7.66 8.70
C TYR A 87 0.40 8.61 8.20
N ARG A 88 0.14 9.31 7.09
CA ARG A 88 1.08 10.26 6.50
C ARG A 88 1.43 11.38 7.47
N ALA A 89 0.44 11.95 8.16
CA ALA A 89 0.67 12.99 9.17
C ALA A 89 1.56 12.49 10.33
N ASN A 90 1.29 11.29 10.85
CA ASN A 90 2.08 10.70 11.93
C ASN A 90 3.51 10.37 11.49
N MET A 91 3.70 9.88 10.26
CA MET A 91 5.01 9.57 9.70
C MET A 91 5.88 10.82 9.50
N LEU A 92 5.26 11.95 9.15
CA LEU A 92 5.96 13.22 8.94
C LEU A 92 6.15 14.04 10.23
N ALA A 93 5.39 13.74 11.28
CA ALA A 93 5.42 14.47 12.54
C ALA A 93 6.83 14.47 13.15
N GLY A 94 7.36 15.68 13.41
CA GLY A 94 8.69 15.85 14.00
C GLY A 94 9.85 15.64 13.02
N THR A 95 9.60 15.58 11.72
CA THR A 95 10.62 15.48 10.66
C THR A 95 10.58 16.69 9.73
N ASP A 96 11.71 17.03 9.12
CA ASP A 96 11.79 18.04 8.05
C ASP A 96 11.50 17.44 6.66
N LYS A 97 11.14 16.14 6.60
CA LYS A 97 10.85 15.46 5.34
C LYS A 97 9.50 15.93 4.82
N THR A 98 9.41 16.03 3.50
CA THR A 98 8.14 16.16 2.79
C THR A 98 7.76 14.83 2.18
N TYR A 99 6.47 14.59 1.98
CA TYR A 99 6.00 13.48 1.16
C TYR A 99 4.67 13.95 0.58
N ASP A 100 4.67 14.41 -0.66
CA ASP A 100 3.46 14.99 -1.25
C ASP A 100 2.28 14.01 -1.27
N TRP A 101 1.06 14.52 -1.16
CA TRP A 101 -0.14 13.67 -1.12
C TRP A 101 -0.31 12.86 -2.40
N ASP A 102 -0.08 13.45 -3.57
CA ASP A 102 -0.30 12.76 -4.84
C ASP A 102 0.76 11.67 -5.01
N THR A 103 2.02 11.97 -4.66
CA THR A 103 3.09 10.95 -4.66
C THR A 103 2.79 9.81 -3.67
N PHE A 104 2.31 10.15 -2.46
CA PHE A 104 1.91 9.16 -1.46
C PHE A 104 0.79 8.25 -1.97
N VAL A 105 -0.21 8.81 -2.63
CA VAL A 105 -1.31 8.06 -3.25
C VAL A 105 -0.79 7.16 -4.37
N ARG A 106 0.13 7.62 -5.23
CA ARG A 106 0.72 6.75 -6.26
C ARG A 106 1.45 5.54 -5.67
N HIS A 107 2.19 5.73 -4.57
CA HIS A 107 2.83 4.62 -3.86
C HIS A 107 1.79 3.69 -3.22
N TRP A 108 0.73 4.23 -2.61
CA TRP A 108 -0.38 3.47 -2.03
C TRP A 108 -1.11 2.61 -3.07
N GLU A 109 -1.52 3.20 -4.18
CA GLU A 109 -2.22 2.51 -5.27
C GLU A 109 -1.35 1.39 -5.85
N THR A 110 -0.06 1.65 -6.01
CA THR A 110 0.89 0.64 -6.47
C THR A 110 1.03 -0.51 -5.47
N ALA A 111 1.03 -0.22 -4.17
CA ALA A 111 1.04 -1.24 -3.11
C ALA A 111 -0.24 -2.10 -3.11
N LEU A 112 -1.42 -1.51 -3.34
CA LEU A 112 -2.67 -2.28 -3.47
C LEU A 112 -2.64 -3.21 -4.69
N VAL A 113 -2.19 -2.71 -5.84
CA VAL A 113 -2.08 -3.51 -7.08
C VAL A 113 -1.10 -4.68 -6.88
N ASP A 114 0.06 -4.44 -6.27
CA ASP A 114 1.02 -5.51 -6.00
C ASP A 114 0.52 -6.50 -4.94
N TRP A 115 -0.21 -6.01 -3.93
CA TRP A 115 -0.80 -6.86 -2.90
C TRP A 115 -1.88 -7.80 -3.49
N LEU A 116 -2.74 -7.30 -4.37
CA LEU A 116 -3.71 -8.15 -5.07
C LEU A 116 -3.01 -9.19 -5.93
N ARG A 117 -1.96 -8.81 -6.67
CA ARG A 117 -1.13 -9.75 -7.46
C ARG A 117 -0.54 -10.86 -6.57
N PHE A 118 -0.05 -10.49 -5.38
CA PHE A 118 0.47 -11.45 -4.40
C PHE A 118 -0.63 -12.42 -3.93
N GLN A 119 -1.80 -11.91 -3.51
CA GLN A 119 -2.92 -12.76 -3.11
C GLN A 119 -3.38 -13.69 -4.26
N ALA A 120 -3.45 -13.20 -5.49
CA ALA A 120 -3.81 -14.04 -6.64
C ALA A 120 -2.85 -15.24 -6.85
N SER A 121 -1.62 -15.17 -6.35
CA SER A 121 -0.63 -16.25 -6.45
C SER A 121 -0.60 -17.18 -5.24
N TRP A 122 -1.21 -16.80 -4.12
CA TRP A 122 -1.08 -17.49 -2.82
C TRP A 122 -2.40 -17.87 -2.16
N GLY A 123 -3.49 -17.19 -2.53
CA GLY A 123 -4.81 -17.27 -1.92
C GLY A 123 -5.36 -15.89 -1.58
N PHE A 124 -6.67 -15.80 -1.40
CA PHE A 124 -7.35 -14.56 -1.04
C PHE A 124 -7.84 -14.62 0.41
N TRP A 125 -7.72 -13.50 1.11
CA TRP A 125 -8.20 -13.33 2.48
C TRP A 125 -8.40 -11.87 2.84
N GLY A 126 -9.22 -11.64 3.87
CA GLY A 126 -9.59 -10.31 4.34
C GLY A 126 -10.63 -9.65 3.44
N ASN A 127 -10.53 -8.33 3.29
CA ASN A 127 -11.40 -7.48 2.49
C ASN A 127 -11.11 -7.64 0.98
N THR A 128 -11.18 -8.87 0.45
CA THR A 128 -10.82 -9.19 -0.94
C THR A 128 -11.68 -8.45 -1.95
N GLU A 129 -13.00 -8.38 -1.75
CA GLU A 129 -13.92 -7.71 -2.68
C GLU A 129 -13.61 -6.21 -2.79
N TRP A 130 -13.33 -5.57 -1.65
CA TRP A 130 -12.85 -4.17 -1.60
C TRP A 130 -11.52 -4.01 -2.33
N LEU A 131 -10.53 -4.87 -2.06
CA LEU A 131 -9.21 -4.81 -2.69
C LEU A 131 -9.33 -4.94 -4.21
N GLU A 132 -10.11 -5.91 -4.69
CA GLU A 132 -10.35 -6.09 -6.11
C GLU A 132 -11.06 -4.89 -6.74
N ALA A 133 -12.10 -4.36 -6.11
CA ALA A 133 -12.83 -3.21 -6.62
C ALA A 133 -11.96 -1.95 -6.68
N ARG A 134 -11.13 -1.71 -5.65
CA ARG A 134 -10.13 -0.64 -5.63
C ARG A 134 -9.10 -0.80 -6.74
N VAL A 135 -8.53 -2.00 -6.90
CA VAL A 135 -7.55 -2.26 -7.96
C VAL A 135 -8.16 -2.14 -9.35
N ARG A 136 -9.41 -2.58 -9.56
CA ARG A 136 -10.10 -2.36 -10.85
C ARG A 136 -10.24 -0.86 -11.17
N SER A 137 -10.55 -0.03 -10.18
CA SER A 137 -10.57 1.43 -10.36
C SER A 137 -9.18 2.00 -10.68
N ILE A 138 -8.12 1.54 -9.99
CA ILE A 138 -6.73 2.00 -10.22
C ILE A 138 -6.24 1.61 -11.62
N LEU A 139 -6.50 0.38 -12.05
CA LEU A 139 -6.06 -0.09 -13.37
C LEU A 139 -6.71 0.66 -14.54
N LYS A 140 -7.84 1.33 -14.30
CA LYS A 140 -8.51 2.21 -15.28
C LYS A 140 -8.01 3.64 -15.26
N ASP A 141 -7.29 4.07 -14.22
CA ASP A 141 -6.67 5.41 -14.18
C ASP A 141 -5.53 5.48 -15.21
N ASP A 142 -5.70 6.31 -16.25
CA ASP A 142 -4.68 6.57 -17.27
C ASP A 142 -3.48 7.33 -16.69
N ASP A 143 -3.69 8.21 -15.71
CA ASP A 143 -2.63 9.00 -15.09
C ASP A 143 -1.75 8.11 -14.20
N TRP A 144 -2.35 7.17 -13.46
CA TRP A 144 -1.59 6.17 -12.69
C TRP A 144 -0.73 5.29 -13.60
N ARG A 145 -1.30 4.80 -14.71
CA ARG A 145 -0.59 3.95 -15.68
C ARG A 145 0.58 4.70 -16.33
N THR A 146 0.35 5.95 -16.72
CA THR A 146 1.38 6.82 -17.31
C THR A 146 2.50 7.06 -16.32
N TRP A 147 2.16 7.45 -15.08
CA TRP A 147 3.14 7.64 -14.01
C TRP A 147 3.95 6.37 -13.75
N LEU A 148 3.32 5.20 -13.66
CA LEU A 148 4.02 3.94 -13.40
C LEU A 148 4.97 3.56 -14.55
N TYR A 149 4.59 3.86 -15.80
CA TYR A 149 5.46 3.65 -16.97
C TYR A 149 6.68 4.57 -16.95
N GLU A 150 6.50 5.84 -16.59
CA GLU A 150 7.61 6.78 -16.39
C GLU A 150 8.55 6.30 -15.28
N GLN A 151 8.01 5.85 -14.14
CA GLN A 151 8.81 5.27 -13.07
C GLN A 151 9.58 4.05 -13.55
N GLN A 152 8.96 3.13 -14.29
CA GLN A 152 9.65 1.95 -14.83
C GLN A 152 10.79 2.35 -15.78
N THR A 153 10.57 3.36 -16.63
CA THR A 153 11.59 3.86 -17.54
C THR A 153 12.81 4.40 -16.78
N LEU A 154 12.59 5.13 -15.68
CA LEU A 154 13.67 5.60 -14.81
C LEU A 154 14.45 4.43 -14.18
N ILE A 155 13.73 3.40 -13.73
CA ILE A 155 14.33 2.18 -13.17
C ILE A 155 15.21 1.46 -14.20
N ASP A 156 14.72 1.34 -15.43
CA ASP A 156 15.42 0.66 -16.50
C ASP A 156 16.72 1.40 -16.85
N GLN A 157 16.68 2.74 -16.91
CA GLN A 157 17.85 3.59 -17.09
C GLN A 157 18.87 3.48 -15.97
N GLU A 158 18.42 3.45 -14.70
CA GLU A 158 19.29 3.29 -13.53
C GLU A 158 19.97 1.92 -13.47
N THR A 159 19.27 0.87 -13.89
CA THR A 159 19.72 -0.52 -13.77
C THR A 159 20.43 -1.06 -15.02
N GLY A 160 20.43 -0.30 -16.12
CA GLY A 160 20.95 -0.76 -17.41
C GLY A 160 20.08 -1.82 -18.07
N SER A 161 18.82 -1.95 -17.65
CA SER A 161 17.84 -2.85 -18.27
C SER A 161 17.25 -2.17 -19.51
N LEU A 162 17.12 -2.87 -20.63
CA LEU A 162 16.39 -2.33 -21.79
C LEU A 162 14.88 -2.37 -21.48
N PRO A 163 14.11 -1.33 -21.89
CA PRO A 163 12.67 -1.36 -21.70
C PRO A 163 12.05 -2.57 -22.43
N PRO A 164 11.01 -3.21 -21.87
CA PRO A 164 10.34 -4.30 -22.56
C PRO A 164 9.71 -3.79 -23.86
N ASN A 165 10.00 -4.49 -24.97
CA ASN A 165 9.40 -4.28 -26.30
C ASN A 165 7.89 -4.51 -26.30
#